data_AF-A0A8R1I4E3-F1
#
_entry.id   AF-A0A8R1I4E3-F1
#
_cell.length_a   1.000
_cell.length_b   1.000
_cell.length_c   1.000
_cell.angle_alpha   90.00
_cell.angle_beta   90.00
_cell.angle_gamma   90.00
#
_symmetry.space_group_name_H-M   'P 1'
#
loop_
_entity.id
_entity.type
_entity.pdbx_description
1 polymer ?
#
loop_
_entity_poly.entity_id
_entity_poly.type
_entity_poly.pdbx_seq_one_letter_code
_entity_poly.pdbx_strand_id
1 'polypeptide(L)'
;MHNSLNLFLTNNDQWETLTNRGLLAEMMLAKNGQLLTPALQYGVVGLNENALYRVSIEIQRIDDKIYDFGQIDGKWVWWHKSNATTVETAQVVQHKDGPQLGSYWIKNGLDFSWLKLTNKRHFVTDRHAFVEPRQQYQPIVRIEDINNPDVHFIYSNQDQVFITVTAFVSDQFLELKDMWIKSRKKAEGPKKRSSGGDGGTVEKKQKKEMLKQFQQIPVEQSYDQGYTSDQSFPEELNAYPQLQQIGYHQEHQQPNYWNNVKHENAPYLFQN
;
A
#
# COMPACT_ATOMS: atom_id res chain seq x y z
N MET A 1 24.27 25.30 -24.00
CA MET A 1 24.10 24.17 -23.07
C MET A 1 22.78 23.52 -23.42
N HIS A 2 22.78 22.30 -23.95
CA HIS A 2 21.53 21.57 -24.11
C HIS A 2 21.09 21.17 -22.70
N ASN A 3 19.94 21.67 -22.22
CA ASN A 3 19.37 21.18 -20.97
C ASN A 3 19.03 19.70 -21.17
N SER A 4 19.80 18.83 -20.54
CA SER A 4 19.50 17.40 -20.49
C SER A 4 18.17 17.19 -19.79
N LEU A 5 17.28 16.42 -20.40
CA LEU A 5 16.02 16.00 -19.80
C LEU A 5 16.29 15.31 -18.45
N ASN A 6 15.66 15.81 -17.38
CA ASN A 6 15.82 15.25 -16.04
C ASN A 6 14.51 15.34 -15.23
N LEU A 7 14.25 14.33 -14.42
CA LEU A 7 13.15 14.24 -13.46
C LEU A 7 13.70 14.21 -12.03
N PHE A 8 12.99 14.85 -11.10
CA PHE A 8 13.36 14.86 -9.68
C PHE A 8 12.12 14.91 -8.81
N LEU A 9 12.24 14.45 -7.56
CA LEU A 9 11.12 14.46 -6.62
C LEU A 9 10.87 15.85 -6.06
N THR A 10 9.63 16.31 -6.10
CA THR A 10 9.25 17.59 -5.46
C THR A 10 9.03 17.43 -3.96
N ASN A 11 8.74 16.21 -3.50
CA ASN A 11 8.60 15.82 -2.10
C ASN A 11 9.73 14.88 -1.64
N ASN A 12 10.97 15.20 -2.05
CA ASN A 12 12.14 14.35 -1.79
C ASN A 12 12.41 14.13 -0.30
N ASP A 13 12.02 15.09 0.56
CA ASP A 13 12.24 15.06 2.01
C ASP A 13 11.67 13.79 2.68
N GLN A 14 10.51 13.31 2.23
CA GLN A 14 9.84 12.13 2.79
C GLN A 14 10.60 10.85 2.43
N TRP A 15 10.99 10.72 1.16
CA TRP A 15 11.74 9.57 0.65
C TRP A 15 13.15 9.53 1.24
N GLU A 16 13.84 10.67 1.28
CA GLU A 16 15.17 10.79 1.89
C GLU A 16 15.14 10.47 3.40
N THR A 17 14.09 10.88 4.11
CA THR A 17 13.91 10.50 5.53
C THR A 17 13.83 8.99 5.72
N LEU A 18 13.16 8.27 4.81
CA LEU A 18 13.07 6.80 4.86
C LEU A 18 14.42 6.17 4.57
N THR A 19 15.09 6.59 3.50
CA THR A 19 16.43 6.10 3.11
C THR A 19 17.44 6.31 4.25
N ASN A 20 17.49 7.51 4.83
CA ASN A 20 18.42 7.84 5.92
C ASN A 20 18.16 7.04 7.21
N ARG A 21 16.92 6.56 7.41
CA ARG A 21 16.56 5.70 8.55
C ARG A 21 16.63 4.21 8.22
N GLY A 22 16.95 3.84 6.99
CA GLY A 22 16.92 2.45 6.52
C GLY A 22 15.52 1.84 6.61
N LEU A 23 14.47 2.65 6.45
CA LEU A 23 13.08 2.22 6.49
C LEU A 23 12.54 2.04 5.07
N LEU A 24 11.73 1.00 4.89
CA LEU A 24 10.97 0.80 3.65
C LEU A 24 9.60 1.48 3.77
N ALA A 25 9.15 2.16 2.71
CA ALA A 25 7.81 2.74 2.71
C ALA A 25 6.75 1.63 2.70
N GLU A 26 5.75 1.72 3.59
CA GLU A 26 4.58 0.84 3.55
C GLU A 26 3.41 1.53 2.84
N MET A 27 2.91 0.92 1.77
CA MET A 27 1.76 1.41 1.03
C MET A 27 0.54 0.54 1.31
N MET A 28 -0.45 1.12 1.99
CA MET A 28 -1.67 0.42 2.37
C MET A 28 -2.57 0.15 1.16
N LEU A 29 -3.17 -1.04 1.13
CA LEU A 29 -4.13 -1.48 0.12
C LEU A 29 -5.56 -1.35 0.65
N ALA A 30 -6.51 -1.00 -0.22
CA ALA A 30 -7.93 -1.01 0.09
C ALA A 30 -8.74 -1.54 -1.09
N LYS A 31 -9.93 -2.09 -0.80
CA LYS A 31 -10.86 -2.65 -1.81
C LYS A 31 -11.10 -1.68 -2.97
N ASN A 32 -11.53 -0.45 -2.66
CA ASN A 32 -11.81 0.62 -3.64
C ASN A 32 -10.58 1.49 -3.95
N GLY A 33 -9.38 0.99 -3.66
CA GLY A 33 -8.13 1.70 -3.84
C GLY A 33 -7.78 2.67 -2.71
N GLN A 34 -6.49 2.73 -2.37
CA GLN A 34 -5.92 3.64 -1.38
C GLN A 34 -4.84 4.51 -2.01
N LEU A 35 -4.84 5.80 -1.71
CA LEU A 35 -3.81 6.75 -2.16
C LEU A 35 -2.45 6.43 -1.53
N LEU A 36 -1.39 6.62 -2.30
CA LEU A 36 -0.01 6.42 -1.85
C LEU A 36 0.40 7.49 -0.83
N THR A 37 1.26 7.10 0.12
CA THR A 37 1.92 8.02 1.05
C THR A 37 3.32 7.49 1.39
N PRO A 38 4.40 8.18 0.98
CA PRO A 38 4.44 9.46 0.26
C PRO A 38 3.74 9.44 -1.09
N ALA A 39 3.24 10.61 -1.53
CA ALA A 39 2.71 10.74 -2.88
C ALA A 39 3.87 10.72 -3.91
N LEU A 40 3.57 10.37 -5.15
CA LEU A 40 4.53 10.38 -6.25
C LEU A 40 4.37 11.69 -7.03
N GLN A 41 5.30 12.63 -6.82
CA GLN A 41 5.25 13.97 -7.38
C GLN A 41 6.63 14.35 -7.93
N TYR A 42 6.67 14.75 -9.19
CA TYR A 42 7.92 14.97 -9.91
C TYR A 42 7.97 16.35 -10.55
N GLY A 43 9.13 16.99 -10.49
CA GLY A 43 9.50 18.08 -11.37
C GLY A 43 10.18 17.53 -12.62
N VAL A 44 10.08 18.24 -13.73
CA VAL A 44 10.74 17.89 -14.98
C VAL A 44 11.37 19.13 -15.61
N VAL A 45 12.58 18.98 -16.14
CA VAL A 45 13.31 20.01 -16.89
C VAL A 45 13.87 19.41 -18.18
N GLY A 46 14.11 20.25 -19.19
CA GLY A 46 14.76 19.81 -20.44
C GLY A 46 13.83 19.18 -21.48
N LEU A 47 12.50 19.23 -21.30
CA LEU A 47 11.55 18.90 -22.37
C LEU A 47 11.55 19.98 -23.46
N ASN A 48 11.26 19.61 -24.70
CA ASN A 48 10.98 20.58 -25.75
C ASN A 48 9.61 21.23 -25.47
N GLU A 49 9.61 22.53 -25.19
CA GLU A 49 8.41 23.26 -24.77
C GLU A 49 7.23 23.19 -25.76
N ASN A 50 7.51 22.96 -27.05
CA ASN A 50 6.54 22.92 -28.13
C ASN A 50 6.15 21.50 -28.58
N ALA A 51 6.83 20.47 -28.09
CA ALA A 51 6.48 19.09 -28.37
C ALA A 51 5.33 18.63 -27.47
N LEU A 52 4.51 17.71 -27.98
CA LEU A 52 3.37 17.15 -27.27
C LEU A 52 3.77 15.82 -26.62
N TYR A 53 3.68 15.74 -25.30
CA TYR A 53 4.10 14.58 -24.54
C TYR A 53 2.93 13.87 -23.88
N ARG A 54 2.96 12.54 -23.92
CA ARG A 54 2.15 11.66 -23.07
C ARG A 54 2.97 11.22 -21.87
N VAL A 55 2.36 11.26 -20.69
CA VAL A 55 2.99 10.87 -19.43
C VAL A 55 2.22 9.71 -18.82
N SER A 56 2.94 8.69 -18.34
CA SER A 56 2.34 7.55 -17.64
C SER A 56 3.22 7.05 -16.51
N ILE A 57 2.64 6.23 -15.64
CA ILE A 57 3.35 5.55 -14.55
C ILE A 57 2.97 4.07 -14.51
N GLU A 58 3.96 3.22 -14.25
CA GLU A 58 3.75 1.81 -13.91
C GLU A 58 4.21 1.57 -12.46
N ILE A 59 3.48 0.73 -11.73
CA ILE A 59 3.90 0.22 -10.43
C ILE A 59 4.45 -1.18 -10.65
N GLN A 60 5.75 -1.27 -10.88
CA GLN A 60 6.41 -2.50 -11.30
C GLN A 60 6.90 -3.29 -10.08
N ARG A 61 6.59 -4.58 -10.03
CA ARG A 61 7.13 -5.47 -9.00
C ARG A 61 8.63 -5.70 -9.23
N ILE A 62 9.45 -5.62 -8.19
CA ILE A 62 10.92 -5.64 -8.34
C ILE A 62 11.52 -7.06 -8.30
N ASP A 63 10.80 -8.03 -7.74
CA ASP A 63 11.26 -9.41 -7.57
C ASP A 63 10.08 -10.40 -7.52
N ASP A 64 10.36 -11.68 -7.35
CA ASP A 64 9.39 -12.75 -7.14
C ASP A 64 9.26 -13.14 -5.66
N LYS A 65 9.51 -12.21 -4.74
CA LYS A 65 9.55 -12.50 -3.30
C LYS A 65 8.26 -12.08 -2.59
N ILE A 66 7.91 -12.85 -1.57
CA ILE A 66 6.98 -12.43 -0.52
C ILE A 66 7.81 -12.19 0.73
N TYR A 67 7.52 -11.08 1.42
CA TYR A 67 8.27 -10.61 2.58
C TYR A 67 7.45 -10.79 3.86
N ASP A 68 8.10 -11.01 5.00
CA ASP A 68 7.50 -10.90 6.33
C ASP A 68 8.15 -9.78 7.14
N PHE A 69 7.47 -9.28 8.16
CA PHE A 69 8.00 -8.26 9.04
C PHE A 69 8.56 -8.89 10.31
N GLY A 70 9.88 -8.83 10.48
CA GLY A 70 10.54 -9.23 11.70
C GLY A 70 10.23 -8.24 12.82
N GLN A 71 9.48 -8.69 13.83
CA GLN A 71 9.04 -7.83 14.94
C GLN A 71 10.20 -7.42 15.86
N ILE A 72 11.28 -8.21 15.91
CA ILE A 72 12.42 -7.98 16.80
C ILE A 72 13.40 -6.98 16.17
N ASP A 73 13.71 -7.15 14.90
CA ASP A 73 14.65 -6.29 14.16
C ASP A 73 13.95 -5.09 13.50
N GLY A 74 12.61 -5.11 13.41
CA GLY A 74 11.78 -4.05 12.86
C GLY A 74 11.96 -3.90 11.35
N LYS A 75 12.21 -5.00 10.63
CA LYS A 75 12.57 -4.99 9.21
C LYS A 75 11.77 -5.99 8.40
N TRP A 76 11.61 -5.66 7.12
CA TRP A 76 11.07 -6.59 6.14
C TRP A 76 12.15 -7.58 5.71
N VAL A 77 11.85 -8.87 5.84
CA VAL A 77 12.74 -9.99 5.49
C VAL A 77 12.08 -10.84 4.43
N TRP A 78 12.89 -11.44 3.55
CA TRP A 78 12.38 -12.42 2.60
C TRP A 78 11.80 -13.62 3.35
N TRP A 79 10.62 -14.07 2.93
CA TRP A 79 9.90 -15.18 3.55
C TRP A 79 9.87 -16.40 2.63
N HIS A 80 9.21 -16.29 1.47
CA HIS A 80 9.24 -17.31 0.44
C HIS A 80 9.11 -16.71 -0.97
N LYS A 81 9.26 -17.55 -1.98
CA LYS A 81 9.05 -17.19 -3.38
C LYS A 81 7.55 -17.13 -3.69
N SER A 82 7.14 -16.14 -4.47
CA SER A 82 5.76 -15.98 -4.96
C SER A 82 5.51 -16.94 -6.12
N ASN A 83 4.30 -17.50 -6.15
CA ASN A 83 3.83 -18.31 -7.27
C ASN A 83 3.37 -17.45 -8.45
N ALA A 84 3.21 -16.14 -8.26
CA ALA A 84 2.92 -15.20 -9.33
C ALA A 84 4.19 -14.95 -10.14
N THR A 85 4.14 -15.19 -11.45
CA THR A 85 5.23 -14.80 -12.34
C THR A 85 5.33 -13.27 -12.38
N THR A 86 6.55 -12.75 -12.47
CA THR A 86 6.90 -11.31 -12.54
C THR A 86 6.22 -10.55 -13.70
N VAL A 87 5.44 -11.25 -14.53
CA VAL A 87 4.93 -10.83 -15.84
C VAL A 87 3.41 -10.63 -15.83
N GLU A 88 2.78 -10.52 -14.65
CA GLU A 88 1.53 -9.76 -14.63
C GLU A 88 1.88 -8.31 -14.96
N THR A 89 1.81 -7.97 -16.25
CA THR A 89 2.23 -6.69 -16.82
C THR A 89 1.75 -5.56 -15.93
N ALA A 90 2.71 -4.87 -15.30
CA ALA A 90 2.44 -3.72 -14.47
C ALA A 90 1.49 -2.80 -15.23
N GLN A 91 0.35 -2.48 -14.61
CA GLN A 91 -0.66 -1.69 -15.29
C GLN A 91 -0.10 -0.29 -15.57
N VAL A 92 -0.11 0.11 -16.84
CA VAL A 92 0.24 1.46 -17.25
C VAL A 92 -0.91 2.39 -16.90
N VAL A 93 -0.66 3.35 -16.02
CA VAL A 93 -1.62 4.38 -15.63
C VAL A 93 -1.25 5.69 -16.31
N GLN A 94 -2.11 6.15 -17.22
CA GLN A 94 -1.93 7.41 -17.95
C GLN A 94 -2.15 8.61 -17.04
N HIS A 95 -1.35 9.67 -17.18
CA HIS A 95 -1.56 10.88 -16.39
C HIS A 95 -2.96 11.47 -16.65
N LYS A 96 -3.68 11.86 -15.59
CA LYS A 96 -5.05 12.38 -15.66
C LYS A 96 -5.25 13.57 -16.59
N ASP A 97 -4.19 14.35 -16.82
CA ASP A 97 -4.23 15.57 -17.65
C ASP A 97 -4.04 15.26 -19.16
N GLY A 98 -3.82 13.98 -19.51
CA GLY A 98 -3.64 13.52 -20.89
C GLY A 98 -2.38 14.07 -21.55
N PRO A 99 -2.30 14.00 -22.89
CA PRO A 99 -1.25 14.65 -23.66
C PRO A 99 -1.18 16.16 -23.44
N GLN A 100 0.00 16.68 -23.11
CA GLN A 100 0.23 18.11 -22.91
C GLN A 100 1.58 18.55 -23.49
N LEU A 101 1.72 19.85 -23.76
CA LEU A 101 2.97 20.42 -24.26
C LEU A 101 4.10 20.31 -23.23
N GLY A 102 5.36 20.26 -23.69
CA GLY A 102 6.51 20.25 -22.78
C GLY A 102 6.51 21.43 -21.81
N SER A 103 6.10 22.62 -22.28
CA SER A 103 5.96 23.82 -21.44
C SER A 103 4.96 23.65 -20.29
N TYR A 104 3.88 22.88 -20.52
CA TYR A 104 2.91 22.55 -19.47
C TYR A 104 3.56 21.67 -18.40
N TRP A 105 4.25 20.61 -18.80
CA TRP A 105 4.86 19.67 -17.85
C TRP A 105 6.01 20.30 -17.05
N ILE A 106 6.84 21.12 -17.69
CA ILE A 106 7.90 21.86 -17.00
C ILE A 106 7.31 22.79 -15.92
N LYS A 107 6.20 23.46 -16.24
CA LYS A 107 5.56 24.40 -15.31
C LYS A 107 4.82 23.72 -14.16
N ASN A 108 4.07 22.67 -14.44
CA ASN A 108 3.14 22.07 -13.47
C ASN A 108 3.69 20.82 -12.77
N GLY A 109 4.75 20.22 -13.31
CA GLY A 109 5.27 18.93 -12.86
C GLY A 109 4.34 17.76 -13.22
N LEU A 110 4.72 16.57 -12.74
CA LEU A 110 3.97 15.32 -12.91
C LEU A 110 3.42 14.91 -11.54
N ASP A 111 2.12 15.08 -11.32
CA ASP A 111 1.48 14.81 -10.03
C ASP A 111 0.61 13.55 -10.10
N PHE A 112 1.08 12.47 -9.47
CA PHE A 112 0.35 11.21 -9.33
C PHE A 112 -0.29 11.06 -7.95
N SER A 113 -0.52 12.15 -7.20
CA SER A 113 -1.22 12.12 -5.90
C SER A 113 -2.65 11.58 -5.94
N TRP A 114 -3.18 11.33 -7.13
CA TRP A 114 -4.50 10.74 -7.39
C TRP A 114 -4.47 9.23 -7.66
N LEU A 115 -3.29 8.64 -7.84
CA LEU A 115 -3.11 7.20 -8.07
C LEU A 115 -3.48 6.41 -6.81
N LYS A 116 -4.20 5.30 -7.00
CA LYS A 116 -4.61 4.40 -5.94
C LYS A 116 -4.06 2.99 -6.13
N LEU A 117 -3.72 2.31 -5.03
CA LEU A 117 -3.35 0.90 -5.03
C LEU A 117 -4.51 0.03 -4.57
N THR A 118 -4.75 -1.08 -5.26
CA THR A 118 -5.75 -2.10 -4.88
C THR A 118 -5.22 -3.51 -5.13
N ASN A 119 -5.65 -4.47 -4.31
CA ASN A 119 -5.43 -5.90 -4.54
C ASN A 119 -6.65 -6.60 -5.15
N LYS A 120 -7.58 -5.83 -5.75
CA LYS A 120 -8.78 -6.36 -6.38
C LYS A 120 -8.88 -5.93 -7.83
N ARG A 121 -8.62 -6.88 -8.75
CA ARG A 121 -8.65 -6.64 -10.21
C ARG A 121 -9.94 -5.99 -10.68
N HIS A 122 -11.10 -6.37 -10.13
CA HIS A 122 -12.39 -5.81 -10.55
C HIS A 122 -12.64 -4.35 -10.10
N PHE A 123 -11.84 -3.81 -9.17
CA PHE A 123 -11.88 -2.38 -8.81
C PHE A 123 -10.89 -1.53 -9.61
N VAL A 124 -10.09 -2.15 -10.46
CA VAL A 124 -9.10 -1.46 -11.27
C VAL A 124 -9.81 -0.58 -12.30
N THR A 125 -9.42 0.69 -12.33
CA THR A 125 -9.79 1.66 -13.37
C THR A 125 -8.52 2.37 -13.85
N ASP A 126 -8.69 3.38 -14.70
CA ASP A 126 -7.69 4.37 -15.09
C ASP A 126 -6.95 5.09 -13.94
N ARG A 127 -7.39 4.95 -12.68
CA ARG A 127 -6.77 5.56 -11.49
C ARG A 127 -6.17 4.58 -10.51
N HIS A 128 -6.15 3.30 -10.87
CA HIS A 128 -5.71 2.24 -10.01
C HIS A 128 -4.49 1.55 -10.60
N ALA A 129 -3.58 1.12 -9.73
CA ALA A 129 -2.62 0.08 -10.02
C ALA A 129 -2.97 -1.15 -9.18
N PHE A 130 -3.10 -2.30 -9.84
CA PHE A 130 -3.21 -3.58 -9.14
C PHE A 130 -1.86 -3.98 -8.56
N VAL A 131 -1.87 -4.34 -7.28
CA VAL A 131 -0.69 -4.84 -6.57
C VAL A 131 -1.13 -5.88 -5.53
N GLU A 132 -0.25 -6.82 -5.24
CA GLU A 132 -0.45 -7.84 -4.23
C GLU A 132 0.19 -7.40 -2.90
N PRO A 133 -0.30 -7.86 -1.74
CA PRO A 133 0.28 -7.52 -0.45
C PRO A 133 1.63 -8.23 -0.21
N ARG A 134 2.45 -7.66 0.69
CA ARG A 134 3.75 -8.20 1.14
C ARG A 134 4.78 -8.38 0.03
N GLN A 135 4.71 -7.52 -0.99
CA GLN A 135 5.62 -7.51 -2.14
C GLN A 135 6.18 -6.11 -2.35
N GLN A 136 7.39 -6.03 -2.92
CA GLN A 136 8.06 -4.77 -3.20
C GLN A 136 7.82 -4.30 -4.63
N TYR A 137 7.59 -3.01 -4.78
CA TYR A 137 7.30 -2.35 -6.04
C TYR A 137 8.11 -1.08 -6.21
N GLN A 138 8.39 -0.74 -7.46
CA GLN A 138 9.05 0.49 -7.88
C GLN A 138 8.14 1.25 -8.86
N PRO A 139 7.96 2.57 -8.68
CA PRO A 139 7.34 3.41 -9.69
C PRO A 139 8.26 3.62 -10.90
N ILE A 140 7.74 3.41 -12.10
CA ILE A 140 8.41 3.70 -13.37
C ILE A 140 7.61 4.77 -14.11
N VAL A 141 8.15 5.98 -14.20
CA VAL A 141 7.53 7.10 -14.92
C VAL A 141 8.03 7.12 -16.36
N ARG A 142 7.11 7.23 -17.32
CA ARG A 142 7.43 7.35 -18.75
C ARG A 142 6.90 8.66 -19.31
N ILE A 143 7.74 9.32 -20.10
CA ILE A 143 7.37 10.51 -20.90
C ILE A 143 7.70 10.20 -22.35
N GLU A 144 6.72 10.33 -23.23
CA GLU A 144 6.85 9.98 -24.65
C GLU A 144 6.41 11.16 -25.50
N ASP A 145 7.23 11.58 -26.46
CA ASP A 145 6.80 12.52 -27.50
C ASP A 145 5.85 11.79 -28.45
N ILE A 146 4.64 12.32 -28.61
CA ILE A 146 3.57 11.69 -29.39
C ILE A 146 3.90 11.72 -30.89
N ASN A 147 4.62 12.74 -31.34
CA ASN A 147 4.95 12.92 -32.76
C ASN A 147 6.33 12.33 -33.09
N ASN A 148 7.12 11.98 -32.08
CA ASN A 148 8.44 11.38 -32.25
C ASN A 148 8.63 10.22 -31.26
N PRO A 149 8.20 8.99 -31.61
CA PRO A 149 8.30 7.82 -30.72
C PRO A 149 9.73 7.49 -30.26
N ASP A 150 10.75 7.91 -31.03
CA ASP A 150 12.15 7.70 -30.65
C ASP A 150 12.53 8.58 -29.43
N VAL A 151 11.79 9.66 -29.19
CA VAL A 151 11.96 10.54 -28.02
C VAL A 151 11.06 10.04 -26.90
N HIS A 152 11.61 9.15 -26.09
CA HIS A 152 11.00 8.70 -24.84
C HIS A 152 12.00 8.77 -23.69
N PHE A 153 11.47 8.94 -22.48
CA PHE A 153 12.24 9.00 -21.26
C PHE A 153 11.61 8.12 -20.21
N ILE A 154 12.44 7.32 -19.54
CA ILE A 154 12.03 6.41 -18.49
C ILE A 154 12.79 6.81 -17.22
N TYR A 155 12.04 7.06 -16.16
CA TYR A 155 12.58 7.40 -14.85
C TYR A 155 12.15 6.38 -13.82
N SER A 156 13.12 5.90 -13.05
CA SER A 156 12.92 5.11 -11.85
C SER A 156 13.95 5.53 -10.80
N ASN A 157 13.57 5.43 -9.53
CA ASN A 157 14.45 5.72 -8.40
C ASN A 157 14.37 4.57 -7.38
N GLN A 158 15.51 4.01 -7.01
CA GLN A 158 15.59 2.92 -6.02
C GLN A 158 15.14 3.37 -4.63
N ASP A 159 15.29 4.65 -4.30
CA ASP A 159 14.79 5.21 -3.04
C ASP A 159 13.26 5.24 -2.97
N GLN A 160 12.57 5.03 -4.10
CA GLN A 160 11.11 4.95 -4.17
C GLN A 160 10.58 3.51 -4.18
N VAL A 161 11.43 2.52 -3.93
CA VAL A 161 10.96 1.16 -3.68
C VAL A 161 10.11 1.16 -2.41
N PHE A 162 8.96 0.52 -2.47
CA PHE A 162 8.03 0.41 -1.35
C PHE A 162 7.46 -1.00 -1.25
N ILE A 163 6.96 -1.36 -0.07
CA ILE A 163 6.22 -2.61 0.16
C ILE A 163 4.74 -2.32 0.35
N THR A 164 3.90 -3.21 -0.17
CA THR A 164 2.44 -3.12 -0.03
C THR A 164 1.95 -3.90 1.19
N VAL A 165 0.96 -3.35 1.88
CA VAL A 165 0.42 -3.96 3.12
C VAL A 165 -1.10 -3.83 3.19
N THR A 166 -1.75 -4.75 3.89
CA THR A 166 -3.20 -4.62 4.23
C THR A 166 -3.41 -3.89 5.56
N ALA A 167 -2.39 -3.88 6.43
CA ALA A 167 -2.30 -3.09 7.65
C ALA A 167 -0.84 -2.67 7.86
N PHE A 168 -0.61 -1.49 8.42
CA PHE A 168 0.75 -1.06 8.76
C PHE A 168 1.34 -1.98 9.83
N VAL A 169 2.61 -2.37 9.66
CA VAL A 169 3.32 -3.26 10.59
C VAL A 169 4.56 -2.59 11.19
N SER A 170 5.17 -1.63 10.48
CA SER A 170 6.23 -0.79 11.04
C SER A 170 5.66 0.40 11.79
N ASP A 171 5.79 0.40 13.12
CA ASP A 171 5.44 1.55 13.97
C ASP A 171 6.23 2.80 13.59
N GLN A 172 7.52 2.65 13.27
CA GLN A 172 8.39 3.75 12.86
C GLN A 172 7.91 4.42 11.57
N PHE A 173 7.49 3.63 10.59
CA PHE A 173 6.91 4.17 9.36
C PHE A 173 5.57 4.86 9.65
N LEU A 174 4.72 4.24 10.46
CA LEU A 174 3.40 4.78 10.80
C LEU A 174 3.49 6.14 11.47
N GLU A 175 4.45 6.33 12.39
CA GLU A 175 4.71 7.61 13.05
C GLU A 175 5.09 8.71 12.04
N LEU A 176 6.01 8.41 11.11
CA LEU A 176 6.42 9.34 10.04
C LEU A 176 5.25 9.70 9.14
N LYS A 177 4.48 8.70 8.71
CA LYS A 177 3.28 8.91 7.88
C LYS A 177 2.28 9.82 8.58
N ASP A 178 2.00 9.58 9.85
CA ASP A 178 1.07 10.40 10.64
C ASP A 178 1.57 11.84 10.80
N MET A 179 2.88 12.02 10.96
CA MET A 179 3.52 13.33 10.96
C MET A 179 3.33 14.05 9.63
N TRP A 180 3.61 13.42 8.49
CA TRP A 180 3.44 14.02 7.16
C TRP A 180 1.98 14.42 6.87
N ILE A 181 1.02 13.58 7.24
CA ILE A 181 -0.41 13.88 7.08
C ILE A 181 -0.80 15.10 7.92
N LYS A 182 -0.31 15.22 9.16
CA LYS A 182 -0.56 16.38 10.03
C LYS A 182 0.05 17.66 9.44
N SER A 183 1.29 17.59 8.96
CA SER A 183 1.99 18.72 8.34
C SER A 183 1.25 19.25 7.12
N ARG A 184 0.78 18.35 6.23
CA ARG A 184 -0.02 18.74 5.06
C ARG A 184 -1.32 19.45 5.43
N LYS A 185 -2.06 18.92 6.40
CA LYS A 185 -3.30 19.54 6.90
C LYS A 185 -3.07 20.93 7.49
N LYS A 186 -1.92 21.15 8.14
CA LYS A 186 -1.54 22.47 8.67
C LYS A 186 -1.24 23.46 7.54
N ALA A 187 -0.54 23.01 6.49
CA ALA A 187 -0.21 23.83 5.32
C ALA A 187 -1.45 24.19 4.47
N GLU A 188 -2.41 23.27 4.33
CA GLU A 188 -3.68 23.53 3.60
C GLU A 188 -4.60 24.54 4.32
N GLY A 189 -4.32 24.86 5.60
CA GLY A 189 -5.15 25.75 6.42
C GLY A 189 -6.55 25.20 6.72
N PRO A 190 -7.36 25.91 7.52
CA PRO A 190 -8.74 25.51 7.76
C PRO A 190 -9.54 25.60 6.45
N LYS A 191 -9.96 24.46 5.89
CA LYS A 191 -10.97 24.45 4.83
C LYS A 191 -12.22 25.13 5.39
N LYS A 192 -12.57 26.33 4.88
CA LYS A 192 -13.85 26.99 5.19
C LYS A 192 -14.96 26.03 4.79
N ARG A 193 -15.49 25.28 5.76
CA ARG A 193 -16.72 24.52 5.57
C ARG A 193 -17.81 25.55 5.32
N SER A 194 -18.44 25.52 4.15
CA SER A 194 -19.75 26.13 3.99
C SER A 194 -20.63 25.58 5.12
N SER A 195 -21.17 26.49 5.92
CA SER A 195 -22.01 26.19 7.08
C SER A 195 -23.17 25.27 6.69
N GLY A 196 -23.19 24.07 7.25
CA GLY A 196 -24.30 23.14 7.12
C GLY A 196 -24.03 21.84 7.87
N GLY A 197 -24.76 21.64 8.97
CA GLY A 197 -24.88 20.35 9.65
C GLY A 197 -23.93 20.15 10.84
N ASP A 198 -24.47 20.44 12.02
CA ASP A 198 -23.95 20.03 13.32
C ASP A 198 -24.12 18.51 13.49
N GLY A 199 -23.11 17.84 14.03
CA GLY A 199 -23.10 16.38 14.23
C GLY A 199 -21.75 15.73 13.90
N GLY A 200 -21.12 15.11 14.89
CA GLY A 200 -20.04 14.13 14.66
C GLY A 200 -18.67 14.48 15.25
N THR A 201 -18.61 14.83 16.54
CA THR A 201 -17.35 14.81 17.32
C THR A 201 -17.08 13.45 17.98
N VAL A 202 -18.11 12.64 18.25
CA VAL A 202 -18.00 11.36 18.97
C VAL A 202 -17.63 10.19 18.04
N GLU A 203 -18.24 10.07 16.86
CA GLU A 203 -17.94 8.98 15.90
C GLU A 203 -16.50 8.98 15.39
N LYS A 204 -15.88 10.16 15.21
CA LYS A 204 -14.49 10.27 14.75
C LYS A 204 -13.48 9.81 15.79
N LYS A 205 -13.81 9.90 17.08
CA LYS A 205 -12.97 9.41 18.19
C LYS A 205 -13.06 7.89 18.28
N GLN A 206 -14.27 7.33 18.23
CA GLN A 206 -14.51 5.88 18.25
C GLN A 206 -13.88 5.16 17.05
N LYS A 207 -13.95 5.74 15.84
CA LYS A 207 -13.29 5.16 14.66
C LYS A 207 -11.76 5.14 14.77
N LYS A 208 -11.18 6.10 15.50
CA LYS A 208 -9.74 6.18 15.74
C LYS A 208 -9.27 5.24 16.86
N GLU A 209 -10.12 4.99 17.86
CA GLU A 209 -9.88 3.99 18.91
C GLU A 209 -10.04 2.56 18.39
N MET A 210 -11.04 2.27 17.56
CA MET A 210 -11.18 0.95 16.91
C MET A 210 -9.99 0.63 16.00
N LEU A 211 -9.45 1.62 15.27
CA LEU A 211 -8.24 1.41 14.45
C LEU A 211 -7.01 1.04 15.28
N LYS A 212 -6.89 1.55 16.52
CA LYS A 212 -5.81 1.18 17.45
C LYS A 212 -5.98 -0.23 18.01
N GLN A 213 -7.21 -0.69 18.18
CA GLN A 213 -7.50 -2.03 18.71
C GLN A 213 -7.19 -3.14 17.69
N PHE A 214 -7.34 -2.88 16.39
CA PHE A 214 -6.92 -3.80 15.31
C PHE A 214 -5.39 -3.93 15.17
N GLN A 215 -4.59 -3.05 15.79
CA GLN A 215 -3.13 -3.12 15.79
C GLN A 215 -2.55 -4.07 16.85
N GLN A 216 -3.37 -4.60 17.76
CA GLN A 216 -2.93 -5.44 18.89
C GLN A 216 -3.25 -6.93 18.76
N ILE A 217 -3.49 -7.45 17.54
CA ILE A 217 -3.68 -8.89 17.38
C ILE A 217 -2.30 -9.57 17.31
N PRO A 218 -1.95 -10.48 18.24
CA PRO A 218 -0.74 -11.29 18.12
C PRO A 218 -0.84 -12.18 16.88
N VAL A 219 0.19 -12.16 16.03
CA VAL A 219 0.30 -13.06 14.88
C VAL A 219 0.76 -14.42 15.39
N GLU A 220 -0.15 -15.17 15.98
CA GLU A 220 0.04 -16.61 16.15
C GLU A 220 -1.20 -17.35 15.67
N GLN A 221 -0.93 -18.29 14.75
CA GLN A 221 -1.83 -19.26 14.13
C GLN A 221 -2.73 -18.73 13.01
N SER A 222 -2.32 -19.04 11.77
CA SER A 222 -3.17 -19.51 10.67
C SER A 222 -2.74 -18.91 9.33
N TYR A 223 -1.71 -19.43 8.67
CA TYR A 223 -1.63 -19.42 7.19
C TYR A 223 -0.80 -20.62 6.71
N ASP A 224 -1.36 -21.81 6.87
CA ASP A 224 -0.94 -22.96 6.07
C ASP A 224 -2.17 -23.46 5.33
N GLN A 225 -2.35 -22.96 4.11
CA GLN A 225 -3.10 -23.59 3.01
C GLN A 225 -3.04 -22.69 1.77
N GLY A 226 -2.53 -23.25 0.67
CA GLY A 226 -2.24 -22.54 -0.57
C GLY A 226 -3.43 -21.78 -1.14
N TYR A 227 -3.29 -20.47 -1.27
CA TYR A 227 -4.25 -19.64 -2.00
C TYR A 227 -3.93 -19.67 -3.49
N THR A 228 -4.80 -20.31 -4.26
CA THR A 228 -4.90 -20.11 -5.70
C THR A 228 -5.72 -18.85 -5.97
N SER A 229 -5.43 -18.16 -7.08
CA SER A 229 -5.86 -16.80 -7.40
C SER A 229 -7.36 -16.58 -7.64
N ASP A 230 -8.23 -17.53 -7.28
CA ASP A 230 -9.66 -17.53 -7.68
C ASP A 230 -10.65 -17.74 -6.52
N GLN A 231 -10.23 -17.60 -5.26
CA GLN A 231 -11.12 -17.72 -4.11
C GLN A 231 -11.44 -16.32 -3.52
N SER A 232 -12.72 -15.97 -3.61
CA SER A 232 -13.38 -14.83 -2.98
C SER A 232 -13.09 -14.74 -1.48
N PHE A 233 -13.06 -13.51 -0.96
CA PHE A 233 -13.08 -13.24 0.49
C PHE A 233 -14.20 -14.03 1.17
N PRO A 234 -13.99 -14.61 2.37
CA PRO A 234 -15.10 -14.87 3.27
C PRO A 234 -15.82 -13.53 3.51
N GLU A 235 -17.13 -13.49 3.26
CA GLU A 235 -17.97 -12.29 3.40
C GLU A 235 -18.08 -11.76 4.85
N GLU A 236 -17.39 -12.36 5.81
CA GLU A 236 -17.58 -12.10 7.25
C GLU A 236 -16.69 -11.02 7.89
N LEU A 237 -15.86 -10.29 7.14
CA LEU A 237 -15.17 -9.10 7.68
C LEU A 237 -15.91 -7.78 7.43
N ASN A 238 -17.16 -7.84 6.97
CA ASN A 238 -18.02 -6.67 6.75
C ASN A 238 -18.98 -6.33 7.89
N ALA A 239 -18.94 -7.05 9.03
CA ALA A 239 -19.75 -6.70 10.19
C ALA A 239 -18.94 -5.91 11.21
N TYR A 240 -19.10 -4.57 11.21
CA TYR A 240 -19.00 -3.83 12.45
C TYR A 240 -20.05 -4.40 13.43
N PRO A 241 -19.71 -4.84 14.65
CA PRO A 241 -20.73 -5.24 15.61
C PRO A 241 -21.53 -4.00 16.03
N GLN A 242 -22.85 -4.02 15.83
CA GLN A 242 -23.73 -3.09 16.51
C GLN A 242 -23.70 -3.41 18.01
N LEU A 243 -23.44 -2.38 18.83
CA LEU A 243 -23.53 -2.45 20.27
C LEU A 243 -24.95 -2.85 20.69
N GLN A 244 -25.16 -4.11 21.05
CA GLN A 244 -26.27 -4.46 21.95
C GLN A 244 -25.81 -4.27 23.38
N GLN A 245 -26.55 -3.43 24.10
CA GLN A 245 -26.37 -3.12 25.51
C GLN A 245 -26.39 -4.43 26.33
N ILE A 246 -25.34 -4.66 27.10
CA ILE A 246 -25.31 -5.75 28.08
C ILE A 246 -25.48 -5.12 29.47
N GLY A 247 -26.66 -5.32 30.04
CA GLY A 247 -26.88 -5.18 31.48
C GLY A 247 -26.15 -6.29 32.23
N TYR A 248 -25.66 -5.96 33.42
CA TYR A 248 -25.05 -6.87 34.38
C TYR A 248 -25.86 -8.15 34.60
N HIS A 249 -25.22 -9.32 34.70
CA HIS A 249 -25.33 -10.27 35.82
C HIS A 249 -24.26 -11.39 35.74
N GLN A 250 -23.76 -11.77 36.92
CA GLN A 250 -22.79 -12.84 37.21
C GLN A 250 -23.42 -14.23 37.05
N GLU A 251 -22.63 -15.26 36.70
CA GLU A 251 -22.25 -16.37 37.61
C GLU A 251 -21.41 -17.46 36.93
N HIS A 252 -20.76 -18.25 37.79
CA HIS A 252 -19.68 -19.20 37.60
C HIS A 252 -19.95 -20.41 36.67
N GLN A 253 -18.89 -20.93 36.03
CA GLN A 253 -18.31 -22.29 36.23
C GLN A 253 -17.41 -22.68 35.05
N GLN A 254 -16.17 -23.11 35.35
CA GLN A 254 -15.28 -23.79 34.40
C GLN A 254 -15.62 -25.29 34.35
N PRO A 255 -15.45 -25.95 33.19
CA PRO A 255 -15.16 -27.39 33.18
C PRO A 255 -13.81 -27.73 32.52
N ASN A 256 -13.03 -28.51 33.26
CA ASN A 256 -11.88 -29.29 32.81
C ASN A 256 -12.34 -30.45 31.92
N TYR A 257 -11.62 -30.73 30.83
CA TYR A 257 -11.71 -32.01 30.12
C TYR A 257 -10.32 -32.54 29.77
N TRP A 258 -9.83 -33.47 30.60
CA TRP A 258 -8.81 -34.47 30.28
C TRP A 258 -9.29 -35.82 30.81
N ASN A 259 -8.97 -36.90 30.09
CA ASN A 259 -9.32 -38.34 30.27
C ASN A 259 -10.59 -38.76 29.52
N ASN A 260 -10.68 -39.87 28.78
CA ASN A 260 -9.82 -41.03 28.57
C ASN A 260 -10.33 -41.75 27.30
N VAL A 261 -9.44 -42.27 26.44
CA VAL A 261 -9.70 -43.52 25.71
C VAL A 261 -8.43 -44.36 25.82
N LYS A 262 -8.55 -45.54 26.44
CA LYS A 262 -7.49 -46.52 26.64
C LYS A 262 -7.80 -47.80 25.87
N HIS A 263 -6.80 -48.20 25.08
CA HIS A 263 -6.31 -49.55 24.70
C HIS A 263 -7.29 -50.56 24.05
N GLU A 264 -6.88 -51.55 23.25
CA GLU A 264 -5.67 -52.39 23.12
C GLU A 264 -5.55 -52.85 21.64
N ASN A 265 -4.49 -53.39 21.02
CA ASN A 265 -3.45 -54.37 21.38
C ASN A 265 -2.29 -54.28 20.35
N ALA A 266 -1.06 -54.55 20.77
CA ALA A 266 0.09 -54.93 19.92
C ALA A 266 0.24 -56.49 19.96
N PRO A 267 1.01 -57.18 19.08
CA PRO A 267 2.49 -57.17 19.15
C PRO A 267 3.30 -57.34 17.83
N TYR A 268 4.56 -56.88 17.89
CA TYR A 268 5.85 -57.32 17.28
C TYR A 268 5.94 -57.91 15.84
N LEU A 269 6.92 -57.43 15.04
CA LEU A 269 8.19 -58.13 14.66
C LEU A 269 8.96 -57.46 13.47
N PHE A 270 10.27 -57.26 13.70
CA PHE A 270 11.50 -57.22 12.84
C PHE A 270 11.70 -56.37 11.56
N GLN A 271 12.83 -55.63 11.60
CA GLN A 271 13.93 -55.45 10.59
C GLN A 271 13.62 -55.85 9.13
N ASN A 272 13.76 -54.97 8.13
CA ASN A 272 14.96 -54.36 7.55
C ASN A 272 14.52 -53.31 6.52
#